data_AF-A0A819FXI4-F1
#
_entry.id   AF-A0A819FXI4-F1
#
_cell.length_a   1.000
_cell.length_b   1.000
_cell.length_c   1.000
_cell.angle_alpha   90.00
_cell.angle_beta   90.00
_cell.angle_gamma   90.00
#
_symmetry.space_group_name_H-M   'P 1'
#
loop_
_entity.id
_entity.type
_entity.pdbx_description
1 polymer ?
#
loop_
_entity_poly.entity_id
_entity_poly.type
_entity_poly.pdbx_seq_one_letter_code
_entity_poly.pdbx_strand_id
1 'polypeptide(L)'
;MLIRFIICFVLTFSFTQSFIFALHLRGQYSTNEFFRLLTKFGIQKTDQHRPDDTFGYIYGNITLDCPTNNCSTTKTILFLILDYDYFLPLYKKQRSQSCSDMMKQIQTIAFHRQCHEQGTEDFWRHVPCQQDQLCYDEDQPRNVIHNRQFTFKIRDINQPRFWYLSLISCYWHPVTCQWEKVDDNLRINYDVWIVNGNPEAEHRDNLFEYHFSFDMFDLVEVYSVCILLYLFIPLPFLIIKIRSSFDFKHPILLSYFLFQLLFFIGNSFNLMHYFIFAYNGIGVYVLIHIGNLITIIGESILILLLLFIAK
;
A
#
# COMPACT_ATOMS: atom_id res chain seq x y z
N MET A 1 -32.85 -0.32 -17.29
CA MET A 1 -32.62 1.13 -17.04
C MET A 1 -31.57 1.36 -15.96
N LEU A 2 -31.68 0.71 -14.79
CA LEU A 2 -30.70 0.78 -13.69
C LEU A 2 -29.25 0.44 -14.11
N ILE A 3 -29.06 -0.63 -14.89
CA ILE A 3 -27.73 -1.06 -15.38
C ILE A 3 -27.08 0.00 -16.29
N ARG A 4 -27.87 0.65 -17.16
CA ARG A 4 -27.36 1.75 -18.01
C ARG A 4 -27.01 2.98 -17.18
N PHE A 5 -27.74 3.25 -16.10
CA PHE A 5 -27.46 4.36 -15.19
C PHE A 5 -26.18 4.11 -14.38
N ILE A 6 -25.97 2.88 -13.90
CA ILE A 6 -24.74 2.46 -13.20
C ILE A 6 -23.53 2.54 -14.14
N ILE A 7 -23.66 2.04 -15.38
CA ILE A 7 -22.59 2.12 -16.39
C ILE A 7 -22.28 3.59 -16.72
N CYS A 8 -23.30 4.44 -16.90
CA CYS A 8 -23.10 5.86 -17.18
C CYS A 8 -22.43 6.58 -16.00
N PHE A 9 -22.84 6.29 -14.76
CA PHE A 9 -22.28 6.88 -13.55
C PHE A 9 -20.82 6.48 -13.33
N VAL A 10 -20.48 5.19 -13.55
CA VAL A 10 -19.10 4.69 -13.51
C VAL A 10 -18.24 5.36 -14.59
N LEU A 11 -18.77 5.51 -15.81
CA LEU A 11 -18.04 6.14 -16.92
C LEU A 11 -17.83 7.65 -16.73
N THR A 12 -18.81 8.38 -16.17
CA THR A 12 -18.68 9.83 -15.94
C THR A 12 -17.82 10.17 -14.72
N PHE A 13 -17.78 9.32 -13.70
CA PHE A 13 -17.00 9.58 -12.47
C PHE A 13 -15.51 9.22 -12.62
N SER A 14 -15.18 8.37 -13.62
CA SER A 14 -13.80 7.98 -13.94
C SER A 14 -12.92 9.14 -14.45
N PHE A 15 -13.50 10.31 -14.77
CA PHE A 15 -12.79 11.43 -15.41
C PHE A 15 -12.23 12.49 -14.45
N THR A 16 -12.49 12.38 -13.15
CA THR A 16 -11.98 13.35 -12.18
C THR A 16 -11.59 12.67 -10.88
N GLN A 17 -10.32 12.29 -10.72
CA GLN A 17 -9.62 12.44 -9.43
C GLN A 17 -8.14 12.06 -9.51
N SER A 18 -7.31 12.90 -8.91
CA SER A 18 -5.94 12.58 -8.51
C SER A 18 -6.03 11.63 -7.31
N PHE A 19 -5.71 10.36 -7.52
CA PHE A 19 -5.77 9.33 -6.48
C PHE A 19 -4.45 9.25 -5.70
N ILE A 20 -4.55 9.09 -4.38
CA ILE A 20 -3.46 8.56 -3.57
C ILE A 20 -3.45 7.06 -3.83
N PHE A 21 -2.40 6.61 -4.50
CA PHE A 21 -2.18 5.23 -4.88
C PHE A 21 -1.81 4.41 -3.65
N ALA A 22 -2.68 3.48 -3.25
CA ALA A 22 -2.31 2.43 -2.32
C ALA A 22 -1.38 1.47 -3.05
N LEU A 23 -0.23 1.16 -2.43
CA LEU A 23 0.87 0.30 -2.87
C LEU A 23 1.82 0.80 -3.97
N HIS A 24 1.29 1.42 -5.03
CA HIS A 24 2.16 2.12 -5.99
C HIS A 24 2.42 3.54 -5.50
N LEU A 25 3.46 3.75 -4.71
CA LEU A 25 3.76 5.06 -4.17
C LEU A 25 4.27 5.99 -5.26
N ARG A 26 3.41 6.93 -5.67
CA ARG A 26 3.78 8.04 -6.55
C ARG A 26 3.56 9.37 -5.85
N GLY A 27 4.55 10.25 -5.94
CA GLY A 27 4.41 11.59 -5.42
C GLY A 27 5.69 12.40 -5.49
N GLN A 28 5.64 13.55 -4.83
CA GLN A 28 6.74 14.49 -4.75
C GLN A 28 7.02 14.85 -3.30
N TYR A 29 8.28 14.83 -2.92
CA TYR A 29 8.79 15.24 -1.61
C TYR A 29 9.64 16.51 -1.75
N SER A 30 9.56 17.39 -0.75
CA SER A 30 10.40 18.59 -0.67
C SER A 30 11.17 18.56 0.64
N THR A 31 12.46 18.87 0.58
CA THR A 31 13.36 18.87 1.74
C THR A 31 13.05 19.92 2.79
N ASN A 32 12.15 20.85 2.50
CA ASN A 32 11.58 21.74 3.51
C ASN A 32 10.82 20.95 4.60
N GLU A 33 10.24 19.81 4.23
CA GLU A 33 9.63 18.89 5.19
C GLU A 33 10.71 17.98 5.76
N PHE A 34 10.99 18.08 7.04
CA PHE A 34 12.10 17.33 7.65
C PHE A 34 11.94 15.79 7.56
N PHE A 35 10.72 15.28 7.71
CA PHE A 35 10.41 13.85 7.67
C PHE A 35 9.02 13.63 7.10
N ARG A 36 8.88 12.62 6.22
CA ARG A 36 7.61 12.15 5.68
C ARG A 36 7.51 10.64 5.77
N LEU A 37 6.46 10.13 6.41
CA LEU A 37 6.05 8.73 6.28
C LEU A 37 5.31 8.56 4.95
N LEU A 38 5.79 7.66 4.09
CA LEU A 38 5.17 7.38 2.80
C LEU A 38 4.10 6.32 2.91
N THR A 39 4.40 5.19 3.55
CA THR A 39 3.43 4.12 3.77
C THR A 39 3.86 3.15 4.86
N LYS A 40 2.89 2.35 5.30
CA LYS A 40 3.06 1.12 6.07
C LYS A 40 2.63 -0.03 5.18
N PHE A 41 3.46 -1.07 5.07
CA PHE A 41 3.14 -2.25 4.29
C PHE A 41 3.55 -3.52 5.00
N GLY A 42 2.68 -4.53 4.96
CA GLY A 42 2.90 -5.83 5.56
C GLY A 42 3.56 -6.78 4.57
N ILE A 43 4.76 -7.25 4.92
CA ILE A 43 5.47 -8.27 4.16
C ILE A 43 5.23 -9.64 4.80
N GLN A 44 4.90 -10.61 3.95
CA GLN A 44 4.62 -11.97 4.37
C GLN A 44 5.87 -12.70 4.85
N LYS A 45 5.67 -13.80 5.58
CA LYS A 45 6.76 -14.68 5.96
C LYS A 45 7.39 -15.30 4.72
N THR A 46 8.72 -15.24 4.62
CA THR A 46 9.46 -15.89 3.54
C THR A 46 9.44 -17.42 3.68
N ASP A 47 9.11 -18.11 2.60
CA ASP A 47 9.27 -19.56 2.48
C ASP A 47 10.75 -19.91 2.29
N GLN A 48 11.30 -20.71 3.20
CA GLN A 48 12.71 -21.12 3.14
C GLN A 48 13.01 -22.03 1.94
N HIS A 49 12.02 -22.74 1.41
CA HIS A 49 12.20 -23.63 0.26
C HIS A 49 12.21 -22.85 -1.06
N ARG A 50 11.59 -21.67 -1.10
CA ARG A 50 11.47 -20.79 -2.27
C ARG A 50 11.66 -19.33 -1.86
N PRO A 51 12.87 -18.98 -1.37
CA PRO A 51 13.08 -17.68 -0.75
C PRO A 51 12.95 -16.55 -1.77
N ASP A 52 13.55 -16.70 -2.95
CA ASP A 52 13.56 -15.65 -3.98
C ASP A 52 12.15 -15.28 -4.45
N ASP A 53 11.25 -16.28 -4.56
CA ASP A 53 9.87 -16.11 -4.99
C ASP A 53 8.96 -15.48 -3.93
N THR A 54 9.32 -15.62 -2.65
CA THR A 54 8.46 -15.25 -1.51
C THR A 54 9.00 -14.08 -0.68
N PHE A 55 10.16 -13.52 -1.01
CA PHE A 55 10.63 -12.27 -0.42
C PHE A 55 9.65 -11.12 -0.67
N GLY A 56 9.64 -10.14 0.24
CA GLY A 56 9.06 -8.84 -0.05
C GLY A 56 10.03 -8.03 -0.90
N TYR A 57 9.51 -7.31 -1.91
CA TYR A 57 10.31 -6.45 -2.76
C TYR A 57 9.83 -5.01 -2.67
N ILE A 58 10.78 -4.08 -2.49
CA ILE A 58 10.53 -2.64 -2.59
C ILE A 58 11.49 -2.07 -3.62
N TYR A 59 10.97 -1.57 -4.73
CA TYR A 59 11.80 -1.15 -5.86
C TYR A 59 11.16 0.03 -6.58
N GLY A 60 11.95 0.81 -7.29
CA GLY A 60 11.41 1.96 -7.97
C GLY A 60 12.45 2.96 -8.43
N ASN A 61 11.95 4.15 -8.70
CA ASN A 61 12.72 5.28 -9.17
C ASN A 61 12.47 6.45 -8.20
N ILE A 62 13.55 7.09 -7.74
CA ILE A 62 13.49 8.28 -6.91
C ILE A 62 14.49 9.26 -7.51
N THR A 63 13.99 10.28 -8.20
CA THR A 63 14.79 11.22 -8.99
C THR A 63 14.51 12.65 -8.57
N LEU A 64 15.45 13.55 -8.88
CA LEU A 64 15.25 14.97 -8.65
C LEU A 64 14.23 15.51 -9.65
N ASP A 65 13.27 16.31 -9.18
CA ASP A 65 12.33 17.02 -10.04
C ASP A 65 13.05 18.18 -10.72
N CYS A 66 13.37 17.98 -12.00
CA CYS A 66 14.23 18.88 -12.75
C CYS A 66 13.53 19.45 -13.97
N PRO A 67 13.08 20.71 -13.91
CA PRO A 67 12.50 21.41 -15.04
C PRO A 67 13.48 21.64 -16.19
N THR A 68 14.78 21.57 -15.91
CA THR A 68 15.88 21.79 -16.87
C THR A 68 16.83 20.59 -16.83
N ASN A 69 17.29 20.12 -17.99
CA ASN A 69 18.09 18.89 -18.16
C ASN A 69 19.45 18.83 -17.41
N ASN A 70 19.83 19.88 -16.67
CA ASN A 70 21.09 19.98 -15.94
C ASN A 70 20.87 20.29 -14.45
N CYS A 71 20.28 19.36 -13.70
CA CYS A 71 20.37 19.41 -12.25
C CYS A 71 21.32 18.32 -11.76
N SER A 72 22.38 18.71 -11.08
CA SER A 72 23.11 17.83 -10.18
C SER A 72 23.05 18.42 -8.79
N THR A 73 22.59 17.65 -7.80
CA THR A 73 22.78 17.97 -6.39
C THR A 73 23.94 17.15 -5.86
N THR A 74 24.81 17.76 -5.06
CA THR A 74 25.86 17.05 -4.33
C THR A 74 25.34 16.45 -3.02
N LYS A 75 24.21 16.94 -2.51
CA LYS A 75 23.57 16.42 -1.30
C LYS A 75 22.44 15.47 -1.65
N THR A 76 22.43 14.34 -0.97
CA THR A 76 21.36 13.35 -0.98
C THR A 76 20.62 13.37 0.35
N ILE A 77 19.35 12.99 0.34
CA ILE A 77 18.57 12.64 1.52
C ILE A 77 18.50 11.12 1.67
N LEU A 78 17.84 10.65 2.73
CA LEU A 78 17.61 9.21 2.93
C LEU A 78 16.18 8.80 2.61
N PHE A 79 16.07 7.74 1.81
CA PHE A 79 14.88 6.90 1.71
C PHE A 79 15.06 5.70 2.64
N LEU A 80 14.27 5.65 3.71
CA LEU A 80 14.37 4.70 4.81
C LEU A 80 13.30 3.62 4.74
N ILE A 81 13.70 2.39 5.05
CA ILE A 81 12.85 1.21 5.16
C ILE A 81 13.15 0.53 6.48
N LEU A 82 12.18 0.57 7.38
CA LEU A 82 12.35 0.12 8.76
C LEU A 82 11.21 -0.80 9.17
N ASP A 83 11.52 -1.82 9.95
CA ASP A 83 10.49 -2.55 10.68
C ASP A 83 9.97 -1.72 11.87
N TYR A 84 8.96 -2.23 12.56
CA TYR A 84 8.33 -1.55 13.69
C TYR A 84 9.31 -1.19 14.83
N ASP A 85 10.29 -2.05 15.10
CA ASP A 85 11.18 -1.94 16.26
C ASP A 85 12.16 -0.77 16.11
N TYR A 86 12.59 -0.49 14.89
CA TYR A 86 13.43 0.68 14.57
C TYR A 86 12.63 1.91 14.16
N PHE A 87 11.46 1.72 13.53
CA PHE A 87 10.60 2.82 13.10
C PHE A 87 10.03 3.61 14.28
N LEU A 88 9.49 2.94 15.30
CA LEU A 88 8.79 3.61 16.39
C LEU A 88 9.69 4.57 17.19
N PRO A 89 10.92 4.20 17.60
CA PRO A 89 11.86 5.13 18.24
C PRO A 89 12.22 6.32 17.34
N LEU A 90 12.48 6.08 16.06
CA LEU A 90 12.78 7.14 15.09
C LEU A 90 11.60 8.12 14.97
N TYR A 91 10.38 7.61 14.79
CA TYR A 91 9.18 8.43 14.65
C TYR A 91 8.89 9.28 15.90
N LYS A 92 9.10 8.74 17.10
CA LYS A 92 8.98 9.50 18.36
C LYS A 92 9.97 10.68 18.43
N LYS A 93 11.14 10.55 17.80
CA LYS A 93 12.18 11.57 17.76
C LYS A 93 12.01 12.58 16.62
N GLN A 94 11.07 12.40 15.71
CA GLN A 94 10.81 13.31 14.58
C GLN A 94 10.70 14.78 14.99
N ARG A 95 10.08 15.05 16.14
CA ARG A 95 9.86 16.43 16.64
C ARG A 95 11.15 17.17 17.01
N SER A 96 12.26 16.47 17.26
CA SER A 96 13.52 17.14 17.57
C SER A 96 14.10 17.87 16.35
N GLN A 97 13.68 17.49 15.14
CA GLN A 97 14.25 17.98 13.88
C GLN A 97 15.78 17.85 13.80
N SER A 98 16.34 16.89 14.55
CA SER A 98 17.76 16.64 14.68
C SER A 98 18.08 15.29 14.07
N CYS A 99 18.89 15.29 13.00
CA CYS A 99 19.29 14.08 12.29
C CYS A 99 20.04 13.12 13.21
N SER A 100 20.96 13.65 14.03
CA SER A 100 21.71 12.87 15.01
C SER A 100 20.82 12.17 16.04
N ASP A 101 19.77 12.84 16.52
CA ASP A 101 18.87 12.25 17.51
C ASP A 101 17.95 11.18 16.92
N MET A 102 17.46 11.41 15.70
CA MET A 102 16.59 10.43 15.02
C MET A 102 17.34 9.19 14.57
N MET A 103 18.53 9.37 14.01
CA MET A 103 19.30 8.27 13.42
C MET A 103 20.15 7.50 14.43
N LYS A 104 20.25 7.97 15.68
CA LYS A 104 21.13 7.41 16.72
C LYS A 104 21.04 5.89 16.87
N GLN A 105 19.83 5.33 16.90
CA GLN A 105 19.64 3.88 17.07
C GLN A 105 19.89 3.12 15.76
N ILE A 106 19.52 3.70 14.62
CA ILE A 106 19.65 3.03 13.32
C ILE A 106 21.13 2.97 12.92
N GLN A 107 21.89 4.03 13.23
CA GLN A 107 23.32 4.12 12.98
C GLN A 107 24.13 2.97 13.62
N THR A 108 23.66 2.37 14.72
CA THR A 108 24.40 1.27 15.38
C THR A 108 24.30 -0.07 14.67
N ILE A 109 23.38 -0.22 13.72
CA ILE A 109 23.10 -1.51 13.07
C ILE A 109 23.09 -1.44 11.54
N ALA A 110 22.71 -0.29 10.98
CA ALA A 110 22.66 -0.12 9.54
C ALA A 110 24.06 -0.11 8.93
N PHE A 111 24.22 -0.82 7.83
CA PHE A 111 25.47 -0.87 7.08
C PHE A 111 25.76 0.48 6.40
N HIS A 112 27.01 0.91 6.46
CA HIS A 112 27.51 2.02 5.65
C HIS A 112 28.96 1.76 5.24
N ARG A 113 29.23 1.73 3.93
CA ARG A 113 30.51 1.34 3.35
C ARG A 113 31.73 2.06 3.93
N GLN A 114 31.59 3.33 4.35
CA GLN A 114 32.73 4.12 4.86
C GLN A 114 32.71 4.34 6.37
N CYS A 115 31.52 4.33 6.98
CA CYS A 115 31.34 4.81 8.35
C CYS A 115 30.92 3.69 9.30
N HIS A 116 30.40 2.58 8.77
CA HIS A 116 29.93 1.45 9.56
C HIS A 116 29.88 0.16 8.72
N GLU A 117 31.06 -0.37 8.36
CA GLU A 117 31.18 -1.60 7.56
C GLU A 117 30.67 -2.86 8.30
N GLN A 118 30.58 -2.81 9.63
CA GLN A 118 30.12 -3.92 10.47
C GLN A 118 28.59 -3.97 10.62
N GLY A 119 27.87 -3.01 10.02
CA GLY A 119 26.41 -3.03 10.04
C GLY A 119 25.85 -4.26 9.34
N THR A 120 24.79 -4.82 9.92
CA THR A 120 24.16 -6.07 9.43
C THR A 120 22.92 -5.82 8.61
N GLU A 121 22.31 -4.63 8.75
CA GLU A 121 21.02 -4.31 8.17
C GLU A 121 21.14 -3.29 7.03
N ASP A 122 20.32 -3.49 6.00
CA ASP A 122 20.23 -2.59 4.85
C ASP A 122 18.92 -1.78 4.90
N PHE A 123 18.97 -0.61 5.53
CA PHE A 123 17.78 0.18 5.87
C PHE A 123 17.54 1.41 5.00
N TRP A 124 18.48 1.82 4.14
CA TRP A 124 18.28 3.06 3.37
C TRP A 124 18.95 3.10 2.01
N ARG A 125 18.49 4.04 1.20
CA ARG A 125 19.20 4.54 0.01
C ARG A 125 19.39 6.05 0.08
N HIS A 126 20.51 6.52 -0.43
CA HIS A 126 20.79 7.90 -0.72
C HIS A 126 20.05 8.30 -2.00
N VAL A 127 19.14 9.25 -1.89
CA VAL A 127 18.29 9.73 -2.99
C VAL A 127 18.33 11.26 -3.05
N PRO A 128 18.10 11.92 -4.20
CA PRO A 128 17.68 11.36 -5.47
C PRO A 128 18.81 10.62 -6.21
N CYS A 129 18.41 9.62 -6.97
CA CYS A 129 19.28 8.87 -7.86
C CYS A 129 19.36 9.58 -9.21
N GLN A 130 20.49 9.46 -9.92
CA GLN A 130 20.63 10.06 -11.24
C GLN A 130 19.63 9.44 -12.21
N GLN A 131 19.00 10.26 -13.05
CA GLN A 131 17.96 9.80 -13.97
C GLN A 131 18.52 8.71 -14.90
N ASP A 132 17.74 7.64 -15.06
CA ASP A 132 18.10 6.45 -15.86
C ASP A 132 19.37 5.71 -15.39
N GLN A 133 19.82 5.97 -14.17
CA GLN A 133 20.92 5.26 -13.52
C GLN A 133 20.49 4.66 -12.18
N LEU A 134 21.27 3.67 -11.72
CA LEU A 134 21.11 3.08 -10.40
C LEU A 134 21.45 4.09 -9.30
N CYS A 135 20.84 3.89 -8.13
CA CYS A 135 21.17 4.64 -6.94
C CYS A 135 22.60 4.35 -6.48
N TYR A 136 23.22 5.32 -5.80
CA TYR A 136 24.63 5.24 -5.39
C TYR A 136 24.96 4.00 -4.55
N ASP A 137 24.03 3.56 -3.70
CA ASP A 137 24.23 2.40 -2.81
C ASP A 137 24.05 1.05 -3.52
N GLU A 138 23.62 1.03 -4.78
CA GLU A 138 23.42 -0.20 -5.55
C GLU A 138 24.71 -0.61 -6.26
N ASP A 139 25.54 -1.41 -5.57
CA ASP A 139 26.85 -1.85 -6.10
C ASP A 139 26.74 -2.89 -7.23
N GLN A 140 25.65 -3.67 -7.29
CA GLN A 140 25.47 -4.77 -8.23
C GLN A 140 24.16 -4.64 -9.02
N PRO A 141 24.22 -4.29 -10.32
CA PRO A 141 23.02 -4.14 -11.15
C PRO A 141 22.12 -5.37 -11.23
N ARG A 142 22.69 -6.57 -11.02
CA ARG A 142 21.94 -7.85 -11.06
C ARG A 142 20.98 -8.02 -9.89
N ASN A 143 21.18 -7.29 -8.80
CA ASN A 143 20.33 -7.37 -7.61
C ASN A 143 19.14 -6.42 -7.69
N VAL A 144 19.14 -5.51 -8.66
CA VAL A 144 18.11 -4.51 -8.90
C VAL A 144 17.15 -4.99 -9.97
N ILE A 145 15.85 -4.83 -9.73
CA ILE A 145 14.81 -5.15 -10.70
C ILE A 145 15.05 -4.38 -12.00
N HIS A 146 14.90 -5.04 -13.14
CA HIS A 146 15.15 -4.48 -14.46
C HIS A 146 14.38 -3.16 -14.69
N ASN A 147 15.09 -2.16 -15.24
CA ASN A 147 14.59 -0.81 -15.52
C ASN A 147 14.17 -0.01 -14.27
N ARG A 148 14.73 -0.33 -13.10
CA ARG A 148 14.52 0.38 -11.84
C ARG A 148 15.84 0.88 -11.27
N GLN A 149 15.79 1.89 -10.40
CA GLN A 149 17.00 2.53 -9.86
C GLN A 149 17.51 1.87 -8.58
N PHE A 150 16.63 1.27 -7.79
CA PHE A 150 16.99 0.57 -6.55
C PHE A 150 16.08 -0.61 -6.30
N THR A 151 16.51 -1.52 -5.42
CA THR A 151 15.68 -2.62 -4.91
C THR A 151 16.10 -3.01 -3.51
N PHE A 152 15.12 -3.16 -2.62
CA PHE A 152 15.25 -3.85 -1.35
C PHE A 152 14.58 -5.20 -1.44
N LYS A 153 15.29 -6.23 -0.96
CA LYS A 153 14.77 -7.58 -0.81
C LYS A 153 14.63 -7.88 0.67
N ILE A 154 13.39 -7.99 1.13
CA ILE A 154 13.06 -8.17 2.54
C ILE A 154 12.82 -9.65 2.80
N ARG A 155 13.59 -10.17 3.76
CA ARG A 155 13.58 -11.58 4.15
C ARG A 155 13.14 -11.73 5.60
N ASP A 156 11.87 -12.07 5.78
CA ASP A 156 11.26 -12.28 7.09
C ASP A 156 10.99 -13.78 7.32
N ILE A 157 11.98 -14.49 7.86
CA ILE A 157 11.93 -15.95 8.00
C ILE A 157 10.99 -16.40 9.13
N ASN A 158 10.89 -15.61 10.20
CA ASN A 158 10.25 -16.06 11.43
C ASN A 158 8.73 -15.80 11.43
N GLN A 159 8.33 -14.61 10.99
CA GLN A 159 6.95 -14.13 11.03
C GLN A 159 6.73 -13.03 9.99
N PRO A 160 5.49 -12.82 9.49
CA PRO A 160 5.16 -11.64 8.72
C PRO A 160 5.34 -10.37 9.56
N ARG A 161 5.77 -9.26 8.94
CA ARG A 161 6.06 -8.00 9.64
C ARG A 161 5.61 -6.78 8.84
N PHE A 162 5.31 -5.71 9.57
CA PHE A 162 5.07 -4.41 8.97
C PHE A 162 6.37 -3.64 8.80
N TRP A 163 6.54 -3.13 7.59
CA TRP A 163 7.62 -2.27 7.17
C TRP A 163 7.10 -0.87 6.87
N TYR A 164 7.90 0.12 7.21
CA TYR A 164 7.56 1.53 7.16
C TYR A 164 8.56 2.23 6.24
N LEU A 165 8.03 2.86 5.20
CA LEU A 165 8.83 3.60 4.22
C LEU A 165 8.74 5.08 4.53
N SER A 166 9.88 5.75 4.62
CA SER A 166 9.91 7.18 4.92
C SER A 166 11.02 7.92 4.18
N LEU A 167 10.83 9.21 4.01
CA LEU A 167 11.85 10.13 3.51
C LEU A 167 12.24 11.07 4.65
N ILE A 168 13.53 11.29 4.82
CA ILE A 168 14.06 12.21 5.84
C ILE A 168 15.11 13.12 5.21
N SER A 169 15.02 14.42 5.49
CA SER A 169 15.97 15.45 5.01
C SER A 169 17.26 15.48 5.83
N CYS A 170 17.85 14.31 5.99
CA CYS A 170 19.13 14.11 6.64
C CYS A 170 20.09 13.47 5.64
N TYR A 171 21.37 13.83 5.74
CA TYR A 171 22.44 13.21 4.97
C TYR A 171 23.56 12.77 5.91
N TRP A 172 24.19 11.64 5.59
CA TRP A 172 25.36 11.18 6.31
C TRP A 172 26.60 11.75 5.64
N HIS A 173 27.32 12.64 6.32
CA HIS A 173 28.54 13.18 5.76
C HIS A 173 29.63 12.08 5.68
N PRO A 174 30.15 11.73 4.50
CA PRO A 174 31.00 10.54 4.31
C PRO A 174 32.36 10.64 5.02
N VAL A 175 32.91 11.85 5.16
CA VAL A 175 34.22 12.08 5.78
C VAL A 175 34.16 12.19 7.30
N THR A 176 33.23 12.97 7.84
CA THR A 176 33.09 13.19 9.29
C THR A 176 32.28 12.09 9.97
N CYS A 177 31.55 11.29 9.19
CA CYS A 177 30.60 10.28 9.66
C CYS A 177 29.56 10.85 10.65
N GLN A 178 29.15 12.10 10.46
CA GLN A 178 28.13 12.76 11.25
C GLN A 178 26.86 12.99 10.43
N TRP A 179 25.73 13.00 11.14
CA TRP A 179 24.42 13.27 10.58
C TRP A 179 24.18 14.78 10.51
N GLU A 180 23.82 15.25 9.32
CA GLU A 180 23.54 16.65 9.07
C GLU A 180 22.21 16.81 8.36
N LYS A 181 21.56 17.96 8.58
CA LYS A 181 20.31 18.30 7.90
C LYS A 181 20.62 18.81 6.50
N VAL A 182 19.78 18.45 5.54
CA VAL A 182 19.82 19.04 4.20
C VAL A 182 19.05 20.36 4.21
N ASP A 183 19.77 21.48 4.08
CA ASP A 183 19.18 22.83 4.04
C ASP A 183 18.80 23.28 2.61
N ASP A 184 19.21 22.53 1.59
CA ASP A 184 18.92 22.86 0.19
C ASP A 184 17.45 22.54 -0.10
N ASN A 185 16.73 23.39 -0.85
CA ASN A 185 15.33 23.19 -1.21
C ASN A 185 15.22 22.30 -2.47
N LEU A 186 15.36 21.00 -2.28
CA LEU A 186 15.24 19.99 -3.33
C LEU A 186 13.80 19.51 -3.44
N ARG A 187 13.36 19.25 -4.67
CA ARG A 187 12.11 18.56 -4.97
C ARG A 187 12.44 17.21 -5.57
N ILE A 188 11.89 16.14 -5.02
CA ILE A 188 12.24 14.77 -5.34
C ILE A 188 10.96 14.03 -5.73
N ASN A 189 10.93 13.49 -6.94
CA ASN A 189 9.84 12.68 -7.44
C ASN A 189 10.13 11.22 -7.15
N TYR A 190 9.15 10.49 -6.63
CA TYR A 190 9.27 9.07 -6.35
C TYR A 190 8.15 8.29 -7.05
N ASP A 191 8.52 7.14 -7.60
CA ASP A 191 7.65 6.10 -8.18
C ASP A 191 8.17 4.76 -7.65
N VAL A 192 7.54 4.26 -6.57
CA VAL A 192 8.00 3.10 -5.81
C VAL A 192 6.91 2.05 -5.72
N TRP A 193 7.28 0.82 -6.02
CA TRP A 193 6.47 -0.38 -5.89
C TRP A 193 6.87 -1.15 -4.65
N ILE A 194 5.88 -1.74 -3.99
CA ILE A 194 6.06 -2.64 -2.85
C ILE A 194 5.21 -3.87 -3.12
N VAL A 195 5.75 -5.07 -2.99
CA VAL A 195 5.05 -6.31 -3.33
C VAL A 195 5.48 -7.49 -2.46
N ASN A 196 4.60 -8.47 -2.30
CA ASN A 196 4.86 -9.75 -1.65
C ASN A 196 5.15 -10.82 -2.70
N GLY A 197 6.40 -10.89 -3.13
CA GLY A 197 6.90 -11.87 -4.10
C GLY A 197 7.78 -11.26 -5.17
N ASN A 198 8.43 -12.11 -5.96
CA ASN A 198 9.40 -11.68 -6.97
C ASN A 198 8.74 -11.00 -8.19
N PRO A 199 9.07 -9.73 -8.49
CA PRO A 199 8.55 -9.04 -9.67
C PRO A 199 8.96 -9.68 -11.01
N GLU A 200 10.12 -10.34 -11.03
CA GLU A 200 10.76 -10.93 -12.21
C GLU A 200 10.49 -12.44 -12.35
N ALA A 201 9.77 -13.06 -11.41
CA ALA A 201 9.38 -14.46 -11.54
C ALA A 201 8.45 -14.64 -12.76
N GLU A 202 8.78 -15.62 -13.60
CA GLU A 202 7.99 -15.96 -14.79
C GLU A 202 6.57 -16.41 -14.43
N HIS A 203 6.45 -17.15 -13.32
CA HIS A 203 5.18 -17.68 -12.82
C HIS A 203 4.99 -17.17 -11.39
N ARG A 204 3.96 -16.33 -11.19
CA ARG A 204 3.60 -15.83 -9.87
C ARG A 204 2.60 -16.80 -9.25
N ASP A 205 3.01 -17.50 -8.21
CA ASP A 205 2.14 -18.46 -7.53
C ASP A 205 0.96 -17.77 -6.84
N ASN A 206 1.16 -16.54 -6.34
CA ASN A 206 0.16 -15.83 -5.52
C ASN A 206 -0.39 -14.59 -6.24
N LEU A 207 -1.05 -14.77 -7.40
CA LEU A 207 -1.61 -13.67 -8.19
C LEU A 207 -2.56 -12.75 -7.40
N PHE A 208 -3.35 -13.31 -6.48
CA PHE A 208 -4.31 -12.55 -5.68
C PHE A 208 -3.73 -11.92 -4.41
N GLU A 209 -2.48 -12.20 -4.07
CA GLU A 209 -1.84 -11.69 -2.84
C GLU A 209 -0.58 -10.86 -3.12
N TYR A 210 0.01 -10.98 -4.32
CA TYR A 210 1.27 -10.34 -4.70
C TYR A 210 1.31 -8.82 -4.43
N HIS A 211 0.20 -8.13 -4.69
CA HIS A 211 0.06 -6.70 -4.42
C HIS A 211 -0.49 -6.39 -3.02
N PHE A 212 -1.01 -7.38 -2.30
CA PHE A 212 -1.62 -7.13 -1.01
C PHE A 212 -0.58 -7.06 0.09
N SER A 213 -0.86 -6.24 1.08
CA SER A 213 -0.19 -6.30 2.37
C SER A 213 -0.66 -7.58 3.08
N PHE A 214 0.18 -8.23 3.88
CA PHE A 214 -0.18 -9.52 4.49
C PHE A 214 -1.46 -9.45 5.36
N ASP A 215 -1.78 -8.28 5.92
CA ASP A 215 -3.01 -8.05 6.70
C ASP A 215 -4.27 -7.94 5.85
N MET A 216 -4.10 -7.88 4.53
CA MET A 216 -5.14 -7.77 3.51
C MET A 216 -5.18 -9.03 2.62
N PHE A 217 -4.47 -10.08 2.99
CA PHE A 217 -4.55 -11.38 2.30
C PHE A 217 -5.94 -12.00 2.45
N ASP A 218 -6.28 -12.90 1.54
CA ASP A 218 -7.56 -13.59 1.44
C ASP A 218 -8.79 -12.69 1.20
N LEU A 219 -8.62 -11.36 1.01
CA LEU A 219 -9.77 -10.47 0.85
C LEU A 219 -10.54 -10.79 -0.44
N VAL A 220 -9.87 -11.10 -1.53
CA VAL A 220 -10.54 -11.45 -2.79
C VAL A 220 -11.40 -12.71 -2.58
N GLU A 221 -10.87 -13.70 -1.88
CA GLU A 221 -11.48 -14.97 -1.54
C GLU A 221 -12.67 -14.77 -0.61
N VAL A 222 -12.50 -14.02 0.48
CA VAL A 222 -13.55 -13.70 1.47
C VAL A 222 -14.71 -13.00 0.79
N TYR A 223 -14.46 -11.93 0.04
CA TYR A 223 -15.51 -11.19 -0.66
C TYR A 223 -16.17 -12.06 -1.75
N SER A 224 -15.41 -12.93 -2.44
CA SER A 224 -15.97 -13.88 -3.41
C SER A 224 -16.92 -14.88 -2.75
N VAL A 225 -16.53 -15.46 -1.61
CA VAL A 225 -17.38 -16.37 -0.83
C VAL A 225 -18.64 -15.65 -0.35
N CYS A 226 -18.52 -14.42 0.16
CA CYS A 226 -19.68 -13.60 0.54
C CYS A 226 -20.67 -13.40 -0.62
N ILE A 227 -20.18 -13.11 -1.82
CA ILE A 227 -21.03 -12.96 -3.02
C ILE A 227 -21.65 -14.30 -3.41
N LEU A 228 -20.91 -15.41 -3.39
CA LEU A 228 -21.45 -16.73 -3.69
C LEU A 228 -22.57 -17.11 -2.70
N LEU A 229 -22.35 -16.94 -1.40
CA LEU A 229 -23.38 -17.16 -0.38
C LEU A 229 -24.62 -16.31 -0.63
N TYR A 230 -24.44 -15.06 -1.07
CA TYR A 230 -25.55 -14.19 -1.45
C TYR A 230 -26.38 -14.75 -2.62
N LEU A 231 -25.69 -15.21 -3.67
CA LEU A 231 -26.32 -15.74 -4.87
C LEU A 231 -27.08 -17.05 -4.62
N PHE A 232 -26.64 -17.87 -3.65
CA PHE A 232 -27.27 -19.16 -3.36
C PHE A 232 -28.36 -19.11 -2.29
N ILE A 233 -28.30 -18.19 -1.32
CA ILE A 233 -29.23 -18.19 -0.18
C ILE A 233 -30.25 -17.03 -0.28
N PRO A 234 -29.86 -15.75 -0.13
CA PRO A 234 -30.79 -14.63 -0.23
C PRO A 234 -31.44 -14.45 -1.61
N LEU A 235 -30.67 -14.59 -2.69
CA LEU A 235 -31.16 -14.25 -4.02
C LEU A 235 -32.33 -15.16 -4.47
N PRO A 236 -32.28 -16.50 -4.33
CA PRO A 236 -33.40 -17.36 -4.70
C PRO A 236 -34.63 -17.11 -3.83
N PHE A 237 -34.44 -16.88 -2.52
CA PHE A 237 -35.52 -16.52 -1.60
C PHE A 237 -36.21 -15.22 -2.02
N LEU A 238 -35.43 -14.21 -2.40
CA LEU A 238 -35.92 -12.93 -2.89
C LEU A 238 -36.70 -13.09 -4.20
N ILE A 239 -36.22 -13.90 -5.14
CA ILE A 239 -36.92 -14.19 -6.40
C ILE A 239 -38.26 -14.89 -6.15
N ILE A 240 -38.29 -15.91 -5.29
CA ILE A 240 -39.52 -16.63 -4.94
C ILE A 240 -40.53 -15.68 -4.28
N LYS A 241 -40.08 -14.84 -3.35
CA LYS A 241 -40.94 -13.87 -2.66
C LYS A 241 -41.51 -12.81 -3.59
N ILE A 242 -40.70 -12.25 -4.49
CA ILE A 242 -41.19 -11.31 -5.51
C ILE A 242 -42.21 -11.98 -6.44
N ARG A 243 -41.95 -13.22 -6.90
CA ARG A 243 -42.85 -13.94 -7.82
C ARG A 243 -44.17 -14.37 -7.19
N SER A 244 -44.15 -14.68 -5.89
CA SER A 244 -45.36 -15.11 -5.16
C SER A 244 -46.33 -13.96 -4.87
N SER A 245 -46.01 -12.72 -5.28
CA SER A 245 -46.81 -11.52 -5.00
C SER A 245 -47.24 -11.41 -3.54
N PHE A 246 -46.43 -11.94 -2.62
CA PHE A 246 -46.67 -11.76 -1.19
C PHE A 246 -46.50 -10.28 -0.93
N ASP A 247 -47.61 -9.62 -0.64
CA ASP A 247 -47.65 -8.23 -0.22
C ASP A 247 -46.52 -7.95 0.78
N PHE A 248 -45.54 -7.13 0.40
CA PHE A 248 -44.46 -6.64 1.26
C PHE A 248 -45.00 -5.64 2.28
N LYS A 249 -46.14 -5.96 2.90
CA LYS A 249 -46.87 -5.11 3.84
C LYS A 249 -46.18 -5.04 5.20
N HIS A 250 -45.35 -6.03 5.55
CA HIS A 250 -44.60 -6.00 6.81
C HIS A 250 -43.29 -5.20 6.67
N PRO A 251 -43.15 -4.08 7.41
CA PRO A 251 -41.95 -3.23 7.35
C PRO A 251 -40.67 -3.97 7.75
N ILE A 252 -40.77 -4.97 8.62
CA ILE A 252 -39.66 -5.86 9.01
C ILE A 252 -39.06 -6.55 7.78
N LEU A 253 -39.92 -7.10 6.92
CA LEU A 253 -39.49 -7.85 5.74
C LEU A 253 -38.87 -6.89 4.70
N LEU A 254 -39.43 -5.69 4.55
CA LEU A 254 -38.86 -4.66 3.68
C LEU A 254 -37.45 -4.24 4.14
N SER A 255 -37.27 -3.98 5.43
CA SER A 255 -35.96 -3.65 6.01
C SER A 255 -34.97 -4.81 5.87
N TYR A 256 -35.43 -6.06 6.04
CA TYR A 256 -34.62 -7.25 5.78
C TYR A 256 -34.08 -7.27 4.35
N PHE A 257 -34.96 -7.06 3.37
CA PHE A 257 -34.55 -7.04 1.97
C PHE A 257 -33.64 -5.86 1.62
N LEU A 258 -33.90 -4.69 2.20
CA LEU A 258 -33.09 -3.51 1.97
C LEU A 258 -31.66 -3.70 2.48
N PHE A 259 -31.46 -4.20 3.70
CA PHE A 259 -30.10 -4.45 4.17
C PHE A 259 -29.40 -5.48 3.29
N GLN A 260 -30.09 -6.54 2.90
CA GLN A 260 -29.51 -7.61 2.10
C GLN A 260 -29.07 -7.07 0.73
N LEU A 261 -29.89 -6.25 0.07
CA LEU A 261 -29.53 -5.59 -1.18
C LEU A 261 -28.31 -4.68 -1.02
N LEU A 262 -28.26 -3.86 0.03
CA LEU A 262 -27.14 -2.97 0.31
C LEU A 262 -25.84 -3.78 0.53
N PHE A 263 -25.88 -4.84 1.33
CA PHE A 263 -24.73 -5.72 1.53
C PHE A 263 -24.22 -6.33 0.22
N PHE A 264 -25.11 -6.75 -0.68
CA PHE A 264 -24.69 -7.28 -1.98
C PHE A 264 -24.00 -6.22 -2.84
N ILE A 265 -24.59 -5.03 -2.94
CA ILE A 265 -24.02 -3.93 -3.74
C ILE A 265 -22.68 -3.50 -3.15
N GLY A 266 -22.61 -3.30 -1.83
CA GLY A 266 -21.39 -2.90 -1.12
C GLY A 266 -20.26 -3.89 -1.30
N ASN A 267 -20.52 -5.18 -1.04
CA ASN A 267 -19.53 -6.25 -1.22
C ASN A 267 -19.15 -6.45 -2.69
N SER A 268 -20.05 -6.20 -3.65
CA SER A 268 -19.71 -6.27 -5.08
C SER A 268 -18.73 -5.18 -5.49
N PHE A 269 -18.90 -3.95 -4.98
CA PHE A 269 -17.94 -2.87 -5.23
C PHE A 269 -16.59 -3.13 -4.57
N ASN A 270 -16.58 -3.65 -3.34
CA ASN A 270 -15.35 -4.04 -2.66
C ASN A 270 -14.63 -5.17 -3.41
N LEU A 271 -15.36 -6.21 -3.82
CA LEU A 271 -14.80 -7.32 -4.60
C LEU A 271 -14.21 -6.83 -5.93
N MET A 272 -14.92 -5.96 -6.64
CA MET A 272 -14.43 -5.36 -7.88
C MET A 272 -13.15 -4.52 -7.64
N HIS A 273 -13.11 -3.74 -6.57
CA HIS A 273 -11.90 -3.02 -6.18
C HIS A 273 -10.72 -3.97 -5.94
N TYR A 274 -10.92 -5.00 -5.12
CA TYR A 274 -9.84 -5.93 -4.76
C TYR A 274 -9.38 -6.79 -5.94
N PHE A 275 -10.26 -7.18 -6.86
CA PHE A 275 -9.86 -7.84 -8.10
C PHE A 275 -8.99 -6.93 -8.99
N ILE A 276 -9.39 -5.67 -9.16
CA ILE A 276 -8.58 -4.72 -9.94
C ILE A 276 -7.23 -4.49 -9.24
N PHE A 277 -7.25 -4.35 -7.92
CA PHE A 277 -6.04 -4.19 -7.11
C PHE A 277 -5.11 -5.40 -7.20
N ALA A 278 -5.63 -6.63 -7.18
CA ALA A 278 -4.86 -7.85 -7.41
C ALA A 278 -4.15 -7.85 -8.77
N TYR A 279 -4.74 -7.20 -9.79
CA TYR A 279 -4.18 -7.16 -11.13
C TYR A 279 -3.13 -6.05 -11.31
N ASN A 280 -3.37 -4.86 -10.76
CA ASN A 280 -2.54 -3.68 -11.05
C ASN A 280 -1.85 -3.04 -9.84
N GLY A 281 -2.12 -3.52 -8.63
CA GLY A 281 -1.60 -2.96 -7.37
C GLY A 281 -2.06 -1.55 -7.03
N ILE A 282 -3.10 -1.02 -7.70
CA ILE A 282 -3.62 0.34 -7.50
C ILE A 282 -5.10 0.31 -7.09
N GLY A 283 -5.88 -0.56 -7.73
CA GLY A 283 -7.33 -0.66 -7.49
C GLY A 283 -8.11 0.58 -7.93
N VAL A 284 -9.36 0.69 -7.47
CA VAL A 284 -10.23 1.87 -7.68
C VAL A 284 -10.70 2.39 -6.34
N TYR A 285 -10.07 3.43 -5.82
CA TYR A 285 -10.32 3.94 -4.47
C TYR A 285 -11.80 4.31 -4.23
N VAL A 286 -12.46 4.89 -5.23
CA VAL A 286 -13.88 5.26 -5.12
C VAL A 286 -14.76 4.04 -4.83
N LEU A 287 -14.48 2.89 -5.44
CA LEU A 287 -15.28 1.68 -5.25
C LEU A 287 -15.19 1.16 -3.82
N ILE A 288 -14.00 1.15 -3.21
CA ILE A 288 -13.84 0.70 -1.82
C ILE A 288 -14.54 1.66 -0.86
N HIS A 289 -14.49 2.99 -1.09
CA HIS A 289 -15.21 3.94 -0.24
C HIS A 289 -16.72 3.86 -0.35
N ILE A 290 -17.24 3.81 -1.57
CA ILE A 290 -18.68 3.67 -1.80
C ILE A 290 -19.15 2.32 -1.29
N GLY A 291 -18.41 1.25 -1.56
CA GLY A 291 -18.72 -0.10 -1.10
C GLY A 291 -18.81 -0.18 0.41
N ASN A 292 -17.78 0.31 1.12
CA ASN A 292 -17.77 0.38 2.58
C ASN A 292 -18.91 1.24 3.14
N LEU A 293 -19.19 2.41 2.55
CA LEU A 293 -20.29 3.27 2.98
C LEU A 293 -21.64 2.55 2.85
N ILE A 294 -21.89 1.89 1.71
CA ILE A 294 -23.12 1.13 1.47
C ILE A 294 -23.26 -0.01 2.49
N THR A 295 -22.17 -0.74 2.76
CA THR A 295 -22.16 -1.82 3.76
C THR A 295 -22.49 -1.28 5.16
N ILE A 296 -21.89 -0.16 5.59
CA ILE A 296 -22.18 0.48 6.89
C ILE A 296 -23.66 0.90 7.00
N ILE A 297 -24.25 1.43 5.94
CA ILE A 297 -25.69 1.75 5.91
C ILE A 297 -26.52 0.47 6.06
N GLY A 298 -26.13 -0.61 5.37
CA GLY A 298 -26.74 -1.93 5.52
C GLY A 298 -26.65 -2.48 6.94
N GLU A 299 -25.47 -2.41 7.57
CA GLU A 299 -25.23 -2.81 8.97
C GLU A 299 -26.11 -2.03 9.94
N SER A 300 -26.24 -0.72 9.71
CA SER A 300 -27.08 0.14 10.54
C SER A 300 -28.56 -0.29 10.47
N ILE A 301 -29.06 -0.64 9.27
CA ILE A 301 -30.43 -1.16 9.10
C ILE A 301 -30.59 -2.52 9.77
N LEU A 302 -29.60 -3.40 9.67
CA LEU A 302 -29.62 -4.70 10.34
C LEU A 302 -29.69 -4.54 11.87
N ILE A 303 -28.89 -3.64 12.45
CA ILE A 303 -28.92 -3.35 13.88
C ILE A 303 -30.31 -2.84 14.31
N LEU A 304 -30.89 -1.89 13.55
CA LEU A 304 -32.24 -1.39 13.82
C LEU A 304 -33.29 -2.50 13.74
N LEU A 305 -33.17 -3.41 12.76
CA LEU A 305 -34.05 -4.57 12.63
C LEU A 305 -33.95 -5.51 13.83
N LEU A 306 -32.72 -5.81 14.28
CA LEU A 306 -32.48 -6.67 15.44
C LEU A 306 -33.04 -6.05 16.73
N LEU A 307 -32.85 -4.74 16.94
CA LEU A 307 -33.43 -4.02 18.07
C LEU A 307 -34.97 -4.03 18.05
N PHE A 308 -35.56 -3.98 16.85
CA PHE A 308 -37.01 -4.05 16.70
C PHE A 308 -37.56 -5.45 16.98
N ILE A 309 -36.85 -6.51 16.58
CA ILE A 309 -37.25 -7.91 16.82
C ILE A 309 -37.05 -8.32 18.29
N ALA A 310 -36.03 -7.78 18.95
CA ALA A 310 -35.71 -8.10 20.34
C ALA A 310 -36.72 -7.51 21.37
N LYS A 311 -37.67 -6.68 20.91
CA LYS A 311 -38.68 -6.03 21.73
C LYS A 311 -40.03 -6.71 21.58
#